data_AF-A0A959ANR2-F1
#
_entry.id   AF-A0A959ANR2-F1
#
_cell.length_a   1.000
_cell.length_b   1.000
_cell.length_c   1.000
_cell.angle_alpha   90.00
_cell.angle_beta   90.00
_cell.angle_gamma   90.00
#
_symmetry.space_group_name_H-M   'P 1'
#
loop_
_entity.id
_entity.type
_entity.pdbx_description
1 polymer ?
#
loop_
_entity_poly.entity_id
_entity_poly.type
_entity_poly.pdbx_seq_one_letter_code
_entity_poly.pdbx_strand_id
1 'polypeptide(L)'
;MLVTKIVEEEIADKVDTQYVAAQFPQWPNVGITFLCTQDETDQEEDEWIDEKGRHQFIIRLPYDLVKSSPDVRDFMVGIVKERLGKAA
;
A
#
# COMPACT_ATOMS: atom_id res chain seq x y z
N MET A 1 -0.61 -10.38 6.52
CA MET A 1 -1.22 -9.19 5.88
C MET A 1 -1.63 -9.54 4.46
N LEU A 2 -2.74 -8.99 3.98
CA LEU A 2 -3.10 -9.01 2.55
C LEU A 2 -2.62 -7.70 1.93
N VAL A 3 -1.88 -7.75 0.82
CA VAL A 3 -1.40 -6.53 0.15
C VAL A 3 -1.78 -6.59 -1.32
N THR A 4 -2.51 -5.59 -1.79
CA THR A 4 -3.00 -5.43 -3.16
C THR A 4 -2.54 -4.09 -3.73
N LYS A 5 -2.77 -3.86 -5.02
CA LYS A 5 -2.39 -2.62 -5.70
C LYS A 5 -3.39 -2.23 -6.78
N ILE A 6 -3.64 -0.93 -6.90
CA ILE A 6 -4.34 -0.26 -8.00
C ILE A 6 -3.35 0.77 -8.54
N VAL A 7 -2.75 0.47 -9.68
CA VAL A 7 -1.60 1.22 -10.20
C VAL A 7 -1.66 1.30 -11.71
N GLU A 8 -1.06 2.34 -12.30
CA GLU A 8 -0.86 2.41 -13.74
C GLU A 8 0.02 1.24 -14.22
N GLU A 9 -0.30 0.71 -15.41
CA GLU A 9 0.38 -0.46 -15.97
C GLU A 9 1.90 -0.25 -16.09
N GLU A 10 2.34 0.96 -16.48
CA GLU A 10 3.75 1.28 -16.70
C GLU A 10 4.63 1.23 -15.43
N ILE A 11 4.02 1.30 -14.23
CA ILE A 11 4.72 1.21 -12.95
C ILE A 11 4.35 -0.04 -12.15
N ALA A 12 3.50 -0.92 -12.69
CA ALA A 12 2.97 -2.05 -11.96
C ALA A 12 4.07 -2.97 -11.41
N ASP A 13 5.11 -3.24 -12.18
CA ASP A 13 6.21 -4.13 -11.79
C ASP A 13 7.09 -3.57 -10.67
N LYS A 14 7.03 -2.25 -10.40
CA LYS A 14 7.79 -1.62 -9.32
C LYS A 14 7.12 -1.78 -7.96
N VAL A 15 5.80 -2.00 -7.96
CA VAL A 15 4.98 -2.13 -6.75
C VAL A 15 4.90 -3.61 -6.36
N ASP A 16 5.89 -4.07 -5.60
CA ASP A 16 6.02 -5.45 -5.15
C ASP A 16 5.24 -5.70 -3.85
N THR A 17 3.99 -6.14 -4.02
CA THR A 17 3.09 -6.40 -2.89
C THR A 17 3.48 -7.64 -2.09
N GLN A 18 4.12 -8.63 -2.73
CA GLN A 18 4.55 -9.86 -2.06
C GLN A 18 5.72 -9.57 -1.12
N TYR A 19 6.70 -8.77 -1.57
CA TYR A 19 7.80 -8.33 -0.73
C TYR A 19 7.30 -7.57 0.50
N VAL A 20 6.37 -6.63 0.31
CA VAL A 20 5.81 -5.86 1.44
C VAL A 20 5.07 -6.79 2.41
N ALA A 21 4.21 -7.68 1.92
CA ALA A 21 3.46 -8.61 2.77
C ALA A 21 4.39 -9.48 3.64
N ALA A 22 5.53 -9.91 3.09
CA ALA A 22 6.53 -10.72 3.80
C ALA A 22 7.20 -9.99 4.97
N GLN A 23 7.21 -8.64 4.99
CA GLN A 23 7.80 -7.86 6.08
C GLN A 23 6.88 -7.74 7.32
N PHE A 24 5.60 -8.12 7.21
CA PHE A 24 4.60 -7.92 8.27
C PHE A 24 3.84 -9.21 8.65
N PRO A 25 4.54 -10.31 9.00
CA PRO A 25 3.89 -11.57 9.38
C PRO A 25 3.04 -11.44 10.66
N GLN A 26 3.37 -10.50 11.54
CA GLN A 26 2.68 -10.24 12.81
C GLN A 26 1.31 -9.56 12.65
N TRP A 27 0.96 -9.09 11.45
CA TRP A 27 -0.31 -8.44 11.15
C TRP A 27 -1.15 -9.27 10.16
N PRO A 28 -1.62 -10.47 10.54
CA PRO A 28 -2.37 -11.35 9.64
C PRO A 28 -3.76 -10.79 9.27
N ASN A 29 -4.36 -10.00 10.16
CA ASN A 29 -5.71 -9.44 10.01
C ASN A 29 -5.72 -7.97 9.52
N VAL A 30 -4.68 -7.57 8.81
CA VAL A 30 -4.60 -6.26 8.14
C VAL A 30 -4.59 -6.47 6.63
N GLY A 31 -5.23 -5.55 5.90
CA GLY A 31 -5.15 -5.43 4.46
C GLY A 31 -4.66 -4.04 4.05
N ILE A 32 -3.79 -3.98 3.05
CA ILE A 32 -3.24 -2.74 2.47
C ILE A 32 -3.51 -2.75 0.97
N THR A 33 -4.12 -1.70 0.44
CA THR A 33 -4.19 -1.45 -1.00
C THR A 33 -3.30 -0.26 -1.33
N PHE A 34 -2.25 -0.49 -2.13
CA PHE A 34 -1.47 0.62 -2.67
C PHE A 34 -2.21 1.25 -3.85
N LEU A 35 -2.43 2.56 -3.78
CA LEU A 35 -3.01 3.35 -4.87
C LEU A 35 -1.91 4.22 -5.49
N CYS A 36 -1.58 4.01 -6.76
CA CYS A 36 -0.54 4.77 -7.46
C CYS A 36 -0.99 5.09 -8.89
N THR A 37 -1.79 6.14 -9.00
CA THR A 37 -2.37 6.65 -10.26
C THR A 37 -1.86 8.06 -10.53
N GLN A 38 -1.85 8.48 -11.80
CA GLN A 38 -1.54 9.88 -12.14
C GLN A 38 -2.59 10.85 -11.59
N ASP A 39 -3.83 10.38 -11.42
CA ASP A 39 -4.88 11.13 -10.77
C ASP A 39 -4.75 11.03 -9.25
N GLU A 40 -4.32 12.13 -8.61
CA GLU A 40 -4.17 12.26 -7.17
C GLU A 40 -5.43 12.76 -6.46
N THR A 41 -6.52 13.04 -7.19
CA THR A 41 -7.71 13.68 -6.65
C THR A 41 -8.74 12.71 -6.04
N ASP A 42 -8.57 11.41 -6.27
CA ASP A 42 -9.48 10.40 -5.74
C ASP A 42 -9.26 10.19 -4.23
N GLN A 43 -10.25 10.57 -3.42
CA GLN A 43 -10.24 10.47 -1.95
C GLN A 43 -11.23 9.40 -1.48
N GLU A 44 -11.10 8.16 -1.93
CA GLU A 44 -11.83 7.05 -1.31
C GLU A 44 -11.39 6.83 0.15
N GLU A 45 -12.25 6.19 0.95
CA GLU A 45 -12.04 5.95 2.38
C GLU A 45 -10.66 5.28 2.64
N ASP A 46 -9.79 5.99 3.36
CA ASP A 46 -8.41 5.54 3.63
C ASP A 46 -8.33 4.37 4.62
N GLU A 47 -9.42 4.03 5.31
CA GLU A 47 -9.47 3.02 6.38
C GLU A 47 -10.90 2.49 6.62
N TRP A 48 -11.09 1.17 6.62
CA TRP A 48 -12.36 0.54 6.97
C TRP A 48 -12.16 -0.88 7.53
N ILE A 49 -13.19 -1.45 8.15
CA ILE A 49 -13.22 -2.86 8.54
C ILE A 49 -14.10 -3.61 7.54
N ASP A 50 -13.56 -4.65 6.89
CA ASP A 50 -14.34 -5.46 5.97
C ASP A 50 -15.29 -6.44 6.68
N GLU A 51 -16.17 -7.10 5.91
CA GLU A 51 -17.14 -8.07 6.43
C GLU A 51 -16.49 -9.27 7.16
N LYS A 52 -15.20 -9.50 6.98
CA LYS A 52 -14.42 -10.56 7.63
C LYS A 52 -13.69 -10.06 8.88
N GLY A 53 -13.89 -8.80 9.26
CA GLY A 53 -13.24 -8.18 10.40
C GLY A 53 -11.78 -7.78 10.14
N ARG A 54 -11.32 -7.75 8.88
CA ARG A 54 -9.97 -7.31 8.53
C ARG A 54 -9.92 -5.80 8.51
N HIS A 55 -8.89 -5.23 9.13
CA HIS A 55 -8.65 -3.81 9.08
C HIS A 55 -7.97 -3.45 7.75
N GLN A 56 -8.66 -2.72 6.89
CA GLN A 56 -8.24 -2.36 5.55
C GLN A 56 -7.75 -0.92 5.51
N PHE A 57 -6.69 -0.67 4.75
CA PHE A 57 -6.16 0.67 4.51
C PHE A 57 -5.89 0.88 3.03
N ILE A 58 -6.17 2.08 2.54
CA ILE A 58 -5.61 2.57 1.28
C ILE A 58 -4.36 3.40 1.61
N ILE A 59 -3.27 3.14 0.90
CA ILE A 59 -2.04 3.90 0.99
C ILE A 59 -1.71 4.43 -0.39
N ARG A 60 -1.79 5.75 -0.54
CA ARG A 60 -1.43 6.42 -1.79
C ARG A 60 0.09 6.55 -1.92
N LEU A 61 0.64 6.04 -3.00
CA LEU A 61 2.05 6.19 -3.35
C LEU A 61 2.18 7.39 -4.32
N PRO A 62 3.22 8.25 -4.16
CA PRO A 62 3.44 9.35 -5.09
C PRO A 62 3.84 8.81 -6.47
N TYR A 63 3.03 9.10 -7.49
CA TYR A 63 3.21 8.52 -8.81
C TYR A 63 4.58 8.87 -9.42
N ASP A 64 4.98 10.13 -9.36
CA ASP A 64 6.26 10.59 -9.92
C ASP A 64 7.47 9.95 -9.22
N LEU A 65 7.37 9.70 -7.91
CA LEU A 65 8.41 9.01 -7.15
C LEU A 65 8.53 7.56 -7.63
N VAL A 66 7.42 6.85 -7.75
CA VAL A 66 7.43 5.44 -8.20
C VAL A 66 7.88 5.34 -9.65
N LYS A 67 7.47 6.27 -10.50
CA LYS A 67 7.87 6.32 -11.92
C LYS A 67 9.37 6.55 -12.07
N SER A 68 9.97 7.47 -11.32
CA SER A 68 11.39 7.82 -11.43
C SER A 68 12.33 6.86 -10.68
N SER A 69 11.83 6.16 -9.66
CA SER A 69 12.67 5.30 -8.82
C SER A 69 12.95 3.94 -9.49
N PRO A 70 14.18 3.40 -9.37
CA PRO A 70 14.51 2.06 -9.84
C PRO A 70 13.98 0.96 -8.91
N ASP A 71 13.81 1.26 -7.62
CA ASP A 71 13.28 0.37 -6.60
C ASP A 71 12.57 1.20 -5.53
N VAL A 72 11.37 0.80 -5.13
CA VAL A 72 10.52 1.49 -4.15
C VAL A 72 10.15 0.60 -2.96
N ARG A 73 10.72 -0.60 -2.86
CA ARG A 73 10.35 -1.58 -1.84
C ARG A 73 10.54 -1.07 -0.41
N ASP A 74 11.69 -0.47 -0.12
CA ASP A 74 11.97 0.06 1.22
C ASP A 74 11.07 1.26 1.56
N PHE A 75 10.75 2.09 0.56
CA PHE A 75 9.80 3.19 0.70
C PHE A 75 8.40 2.68 1.05
N MET A 76 7.91 1.68 0.32
CA MET A 76 6.60 1.06 0.58
C MET A 76 6.52 0.47 1.99
N VAL A 77 7.57 -0.24 2.42
CA VAL A 77 7.66 -0.80 3.79
C VAL A 77 7.67 0.31 4.85
N GLY A 78 8.36 1.41 4.59
CA GLY A 78 8.40 2.57 5.46
C GLY A 78 7.01 3.17 5.70
N ILE A 79 6.25 3.41 4.63
CA ILE A 79 4.90 3.99 4.75
C ILE A 79 3.95 3.04 5.48
N VAL A 80 4.00 1.73 5.20
CA VAL A 80 3.16 0.76 5.93
C VAL A 80 3.48 0.77 7.41
N LYS A 81 4.77 0.82 7.80
CA LYS A 81 5.16 0.95 9.22
C LYS A 81 4.60 2.21 9.85
N GLU A 82 4.69 3.35 9.16
CA GLU A 82 4.16 4.61 9.66
C GLU A 82 2.64 4.56 9.83
N ARG A 83 1.91 4.01 8.85
CA ARG A 83 0.45 3.90 8.89
C ARG A 83 -0.01 3.02 10.03
N LEU A 84 0.62 1.85 10.23
CA LEU A 84 0.31 0.94 11.32
C LEU A 84 0.71 1.49 12.68
N GLY A 85 1.81 2.25 12.76
CA GLY A 85 2.23 2.93 13.99
C GLY A 85 1.28 4.04 14.43
N LYS A 86 0.53 4.67 13.51
CA LYS A 86 -0.52 5.65 13.83
C LYS A 86 -1.86 5.01 14.22
N ALA A 87 -2.08 3.76 13.84
CA ALA A 87 -3.33 3.03 14.09
C ALA A 87 -3.31 2.16 15.36
N ALA A 88 -2.15 2.05 16.04
CA ALA A 88 -1.94 1.28 17.27
C ALA A 88 -1.94 2.17 18.52
#